data_AF-A0A7S0VND2-F1
#
_entry.id   AF-A0A7S0VND2-F1
#
_cell.length_a   1.000
_cell.length_b   1.000
_cell.length_c   1.000
_cell.angle_alpha   90.00
_cell.angle_beta   90.00
_cell.angle_gamma   90.00
#
_symmetry.space_group_name_H-M   'P 1'
#
loop_
_entity.id
_entity.type
_entity.pdbx_description
1 polymer ?
#
loop_
_entity_poly.entity_id
_entity_poly.type
_entity_poly.pdbx_seq_one_letter_code
_entity_poly.pdbx_strand_id
1 'polypeptide(L)'
;REDERLPWWLEMATGIVPMLIMSCLLTAAWLYLGRGKMGQRQAPPPVGITANTVIDADIMAVYDYVSTPDFRTEWHMGSVEVSGPAIDHSAVIGEQLVEEMALGDAQIPAEVEWSVVDREAPTSPSTAMALFVLEGVVRIGGKRPRQQHWRETVRMRSKLHPQARTPQVALELEVILDGGGKGGANADDDVSKRFRKRLRAQMRDSLANLASRMGDDDAVQRAAAAREQREREARRVR
;
A
#
# COMPACT_ATOMS: atom_id res chain seq x y z
N ARG A 1 49.39 16.32 -71.35
CA ARG A 1 48.67 15.55 -70.32
C ARG A 1 49.48 15.71 -69.06
N GLU A 2 49.22 16.80 -68.35
CA GLU A 2 49.84 17.09 -67.06
C GLU A 2 49.10 16.29 -66.00
N ASP A 3 49.85 15.64 -65.14
CA ASP A 3 49.37 14.83 -64.02
C ASP A 3 48.67 15.75 -63.02
N GLU A 4 47.33 15.78 -63.03
CA GLU A 4 46.51 16.36 -61.97
C GLU A 4 46.57 15.46 -60.72
N ARG A 5 47.75 15.35 -60.11
CA ARG A 5 47.87 14.76 -58.78
C ARG A 5 47.26 15.72 -57.79
N LEU A 6 46.13 15.33 -57.21
CA LEU A 6 45.52 16.07 -56.12
C LEU A 6 46.55 16.27 -55.00
N PRO A 7 46.52 17.44 -54.32
CA PRO A 7 47.41 17.69 -53.20
C PRO A 7 47.27 16.57 -52.16
N TRP A 8 48.39 16.05 -51.65
CA TRP A 8 48.43 14.96 -50.67
C TRP A 8 47.56 15.19 -49.42
N TRP A 9 47.25 16.44 -49.08
CA TRP A 9 46.35 16.79 -47.98
C TRP A 9 44.86 16.51 -48.30
N LEU A 10 44.46 16.54 -49.58
CA LEU A 10 43.12 16.11 -50.03
C LEU A 10 42.97 14.58 -49.91
N GLU A 11 44.01 13.81 -50.20
CA GLU A 11 43.98 12.35 -49.99
C GLU A 11 43.82 12.00 -48.50
N MET A 12 44.56 12.68 -47.61
CA MET A 12 44.38 12.50 -46.16
C MET A 12 42.99 12.91 -45.67
N ALA A 13 42.41 13.97 -46.23
CA ALA A 13 41.05 14.42 -45.89
C ALA A 13 39.98 13.39 -46.26
N THR A 14 40.18 12.61 -47.33
CA THR A 14 39.22 11.57 -47.74
C THR A 14 39.35 10.27 -46.95
N GLY A 15 40.53 9.95 -46.39
CA GLY A 15 40.75 8.71 -45.64
C GLY A 15 40.58 8.83 -44.13
N ILE A 16 41.19 9.83 -43.51
CA ILE A 16 41.35 9.90 -42.05
C ILE A 16 40.16 10.59 -41.37
N VAL A 17 39.66 11.67 -41.99
CA VAL A 17 38.59 12.49 -41.41
C VAL A 17 37.27 11.70 -41.24
N PRO A 18 36.80 10.90 -42.21
CA PRO A 18 35.59 10.08 -42.03
C PRO A 18 35.73 9.03 -40.92
N MET A 19 36.92 8.44 -40.76
CA MET A 19 37.16 7.46 -39.69
C MET A 19 37.10 8.10 -38.30
N LEU A 20 37.65 9.31 -38.13
CA LEU A 20 37.57 10.05 -36.87
C LEU A 20 36.13 10.46 -36.54
N ILE A 21 35.38 10.97 -37.53
CA ILE A 21 33.96 11.32 -37.35
C ILE A 21 33.15 10.08 -36.93
N MET A 22 33.37 8.94 -37.59
CA MET A 22 32.65 7.70 -37.26
C MET A 22 33.02 7.16 -35.88
N SER A 23 34.29 7.25 -35.48
CA SER A 23 34.74 6.90 -34.13
C SER A 23 34.07 7.76 -33.04
N CYS A 24 33.99 9.07 -33.26
CA CYS A 24 33.30 9.99 -32.35
C CYS A 24 31.80 9.68 -32.24
N LEU A 25 31.13 9.40 -33.35
CA LEU A 25 29.70 9.05 -33.36
C LEU A 25 29.44 7.71 -32.66
N LEU A 26 30.28 6.70 -32.88
CA LEU A 26 30.16 5.41 -32.20
C LEU A 26 30.41 5.53 -30.70
N THR A 27 31.37 6.37 -30.28
CA THR A 27 31.63 6.62 -28.86
C THR A 27 30.48 7.39 -28.22
N ALA A 28 29.92 8.40 -28.89
CA ALA A 28 28.75 9.13 -28.42
C ALA A 28 27.51 8.22 -28.31
N ALA A 29 27.28 7.36 -29.32
CA ALA A 29 26.21 6.37 -29.30
C ALA A 29 26.42 5.34 -28.18
N TRP A 30 27.64 4.86 -27.98
CA TRP A 30 27.98 3.95 -26.89
C TRP A 30 27.78 4.59 -25.51
N LEU A 31 28.16 5.86 -25.33
CA LEU A 31 27.91 6.61 -24.09
C LEU A 31 26.42 6.85 -23.87
N TYR A 32 25.66 7.16 -24.93
CA TYR A 32 24.22 7.39 -24.88
C TYR A 32 23.47 6.10 -24.51
N LEU A 33 23.77 4.99 -25.20
CA LEU A 33 23.17 3.67 -24.95
C LEU A 33 23.67 3.06 -23.63
N GLY A 34 24.93 3.30 -23.26
CA GLY A 34 25.53 2.86 -22.00
C GLY A 34 24.97 3.61 -20.79
N ARG A 35 24.61 4.90 -20.94
CA ARG A 35 23.93 5.68 -19.89
C ARG A 35 22.54 5.12 -19.55
N GLY A 36 21.83 4.57 -20.53
CA GLY A 36 20.53 3.92 -20.31
C GLY A 36 20.62 2.57 -19.57
N LYS A 37 21.82 1.96 -19.51
CA LYS A 37 22.08 0.67 -18.84
C LYS A 37 22.93 0.79 -17.57
N MET A 38 23.34 1.99 -17.14
CA MET A 38 23.78 2.16 -15.76
C MET A 38 22.59 1.78 -14.89
N GLY A 39 22.68 0.58 -14.32
CA GLY A 39 21.56 -0.14 -13.76
C GLY A 39 20.64 0.81 -13.01
N GLN A 40 19.36 0.82 -13.39
CA GLN A 40 18.33 1.17 -12.43
C GLN A 40 18.64 0.30 -11.22
N ARG A 41 19.34 0.87 -10.24
CA ARG A 41 19.42 0.31 -8.91
C ARG A 41 17.95 0.18 -8.56
N GLN A 42 17.44 -1.04 -8.66
CA GLN A 42 16.11 -1.34 -8.15
C GLN A 42 16.17 -0.78 -6.74
N ALA A 43 15.35 0.24 -6.49
CA ALA A 43 15.23 0.76 -5.15
C ALA A 43 14.97 -0.47 -4.28
N PRO A 44 15.66 -0.62 -3.13
CA PRO A 44 15.38 -1.72 -2.24
C PRO A 44 13.87 -1.77 -2.02
N PRO A 45 13.26 -2.96 -2.03
CA PRO A 45 11.81 -3.09 -1.90
C PRO A 45 11.36 -2.29 -0.67
N PRO A 46 10.26 -1.52 -0.78
CA PRO A 46 9.83 -0.70 0.32
C PRO A 46 9.58 -1.58 1.54
N VAL A 47 10.21 -1.22 2.66
CA VAL A 47 10.09 -1.99 3.91
C VAL A 47 8.80 -1.57 4.60
N GLY A 48 7.80 -2.46 4.56
CA GLY A 48 6.54 -2.31 5.26
C GLY A 48 6.70 -2.36 6.78
N ILE A 49 5.77 -1.72 7.49
CA ILE A 49 5.61 -1.85 8.94
C ILE A 49 4.52 -2.89 9.15
N THR A 50 4.83 -3.95 9.89
CA THR A 50 3.86 -5.01 10.20
C THR A 50 3.50 -5.03 11.67
N ALA A 51 2.25 -5.38 11.95
CA ALA A 51 1.72 -5.72 13.26
C ALA A 51 0.76 -6.92 13.10
N ASN A 52 0.61 -7.73 14.13
CA ASN A 52 -0.31 -8.87 14.09
C ASN A 52 -1.02 -9.07 15.43
N THR A 53 -2.14 -9.78 15.38
CA THR A 53 -2.93 -10.20 16.55
C THR A 53 -3.65 -11.52 16.25
N VAL A 54 -4.25 -12.12 17.27
CA VAL A 54 -5.17 -13.26 17.15
C VAL A 54 -6.53 -12.83 17.68
N ILE A 55 -7.58 -13.14 16.93
CA ILE A 55 -8.96 -12.78 17.25
C ILE A 55 -9.78 -14.07 17.40
N ASP A 56 -10.52 -14.20 18.50
CA ASP A 56 -11.39 -15.34 18.79
C ASP A 56 -12.76 -15.18 18.11
N ALA A 57 -12.77 -15.09 16.78
CA ALA A 57 -13.97 -14.97 15.95
C ALA A 57 -13.80 -15.74 14.63
N ASP A 58 -14.90 -15.96 13.90
CA ASP A 58 -14.83 -16.57 12.58
C ASP A 58 -14.26 -15.59 11.53
N ILE A 59 -13.60 -16.14 10.51
CA ILE A 59 -12.93 -15.32 9.49
C ILE A 59 -13.89 -14.45 8.69
N MET A 60 -15.17 -14.84 8.53
CA MET A 60 -16.14 -14.01 7.82
C MET A 60 -16.50 -12.78 8.65
N ALA A 61 -16.76 -12.94 9.94
CA ALA A 61 -17.05 -11.83 10.84
C ALA A 61 -15.87 -10.86 10.94
N VAL A 62 -14.64 -11.37 11.10
CA VAL A 62 -13.42 -10.53 11.13
C VAL A 62 -13.25 -9.79 9.80
N TYR A 63 -13.46 -10.47 8.67
CA TYR A 63 -13.35 -9.85 7.36
C TYR A 63 -14.38 -8.75 7.15
N ASP A 64 -15.67 -9.04 7.37
CA ASP A 64 -16.75 -8.07 7.23
C ASP A 64 -16.50 -6.85 8.13
N TYR A 65 -16.10 -7.06 9.38
CA TYR A 65 -15.84 -5.96 10.31
C TYR A 65 -14.65 -5.09 9.88
N VAL A 66 -13.55 -5.69 9.44
CA VAL A 66 -12.35 -4.94 9.04
C VAL A 66 -12.51 -4.24 7.69
N SER A 67 -13.22 -4.85 6.75
CA SER A 67 -13.41 -4.32 5.39
C SER A 67 -14.61 -3.38 5.25
N THR A 68 -15.43 -3.23 6.29
CA THR A 68 -16.53 -2.25 6.32
C THR A 68 -16.01 -0.90 6.86
N PRO A 69 -16.03 0.18 6.06
CA PRO A 69 -15.43 1.45 6.43
C PRO A 69 -16.00 2.09 7.70
N ASP A 70 -17.30 1.96 7.99
CA ASP A 70 -17.92 2.54 9.20
C ASP A 70 -17.25 2.06 10.49
N PHE A 71 -16.82 0.79 10.52
CA PHE A 71 -16.15 0.22 11.69
C PHE A 71 -14.70 0.68 11.85
N ARG A 72 -14.07 1.32 10.86
CA ARG A 72 -12.67 1.74 10.97
C ARG A 72 -12.45 2.76 12.10
N THR A 73 -13.42 3.63 12.37
CA THR A 73 -13.34 4.55 13.53
C THR A 73 -13.29 3.81 14.88
N GLU A 74 -13.78 2.58 14.95
CA GLU A 74 -13.78 1.77 16.17
C GLU A 74 -12.42 1.11 16.44
N TRP A 75 -11.56 0.90 15.43
CA TRP A 75 -10.32 0.13 15.58
C TRP A 75 -9.09 0.67 14.84
N HIS A 76 -9.23 1.31 13.68
CA HIS A 76 -8.13 1.72 12.81
C HIS A 76 -7.33 2.88 13.41
N MET A 77 -6.04 2.95 13.06
CA MET A 77 -5.06 3.75 13.79
C MET A 77 -5.31 5.24 13.67
N GLY A 78 -5.87 5.84 14.72
CA GLY A 78 -6.13 7.27 14.75
C GLY A 78 -7.24 7.71 13.80
N SER A 79 -8.05 6.80 13.25
CA SER A 79 -9.25 7.15 12.49
C SER A 79 -10.20 7.97 13.37
N VAL A 80 -10.69 9.09 12.84
CA VAL A 80 -11.62 10.01 13.50
C VAL A 80 -12.97 9.96 12.81
N GLU A 81 -12.98 10.06 11.49
CA GLU A 81 -14.18 10.04 10.66
C GLU A 81 -13.88 9.28 9.37
N VAL A 82 -14.88 8.56 8.87
CA VAL A 82 -14.79 7.82 7.61
C VAL A 82 -16.04 8.14 6.80
N SER A 83 -15.85 8.46 5.52
CA SER A 83 -16.93 8.77 4.62
C SER A 83 -16.70 8.15 3.25
N GLY A 84 -17.77 7.95 2.48
CA GLY A 84 -17.70 7.40 1.14
C GLY A 84 -18.92 6.54 0.79
N PRO A 85 -19.04 6.13 -0.48
CA PRO A 85 -20.14 5.27 -0.94
C PRO A 85 -20.13 3.87 -0.29
N ALA A 86 -18.97 3.39 0.15
CA ALA A 86 -18.81 2.05 0.71
C ALA A 86 -19.06 1.96 2.23
N ILE A 87 -19.58 3.01 2.87
CA ILE A 87 -19.51 3.16 4.34
C ILE A 87 -20.13 1.99 5.12
N ASP A 88 -21.25 1.46 4.65
CA ASP A 88 -22.11 0.52 5.38
C ASP A 88 -21.93 -0.96 5.00
N HIS A 89 -20.91 -1.28 4.20
CA HIS A 89 -20.65 -2.65 3.77
C HIS A 89 -19.17 -2.95 3.55
N SER A 90 -18.85 -4.24 3.48
CA SER A 90 -17.51 -4.71 3.10
C SER A 90 -17.14 -4.20 1.71
N ALA A 91 -16.20 -3.26 1.67
CA ALA A 91 -15.85 -2.53 0.46
C ALA A 91 -15.34 -3.48 -0.65
N VAL A 92 -15.76 -3.23 -1.88
CA VAL A 92 -15.38 -3.99 -3.08
C VAL A 92 -14.26 -3.30 -3.85
N ILE A 93 -13.58 -4.06 -4.72
CA ILE A 93 -12.50 -3.51 -5.57
C ILE A 93 -13.03 -2.33 -6.40
N GLY A 94 -12.27 -1.24 -6.40
CA GLY A 94 -12.58 -0.01 -7.12
C GLY A 94 -13.36 1.02 -6.30
N GLU A 95 -13.90 0.65 -5.14
CA GLU A 95 -14.53 1.62 -4.24
C GLU A 95 -13.51 2.51 -3.54
N GLN A 96 -13.97 3.71 -3.19
CA GLN A 96 -13.19 4.73 -2.52
C GLN A 96 -13.83 5.10 -1.20
N LEU A 97 -12.99 5.42 -0.22
CA LEU A 97 -13.41 6.02 1.05
C LEU A 97 -12.40 7.10 1.45
N VAL A 98 -12.89 8.11 2.15
CA VAL A 98 -12.09 9.16 2.75
C VAL A 98 -12.03 8.90 4.25
N GLU A 99 -10.84 8.91 4.81
CA GLU A 99 -10.60 8.70 6.24
C GLU A 99 -9.85 9.90 6.81
N GLU A 100 -10.46 10.57 7.78
CA GLU A 100 -9.82 11.59 8.59
C GLU A 100 -9.12 10.92 9.77
N MET A 101 -7.88 11.32 10.05
CA MET A 101 -7.02 10.70 11.05
C MET A 101 -6.32 11.71 11.95
N ALA A 102 -6.03 11.31 13.18
CA ALA A 102 -5.17 12.00 14.12
C ALA A 102 -3.93 11.15 14.44
N LEU A 103 -2.80 11.47 13.82
CA LEU A 103 -1.57 10.67 13.89
C LEU A 103 -0.63 11.12 15.02
N GLY A 104 -0.11 10.14 15.77
CA GLY A 104 0.83 10.33 16.88
C GLY A 104 0.30 11.11 18.09
N ASP A 105 1.14 11.27 19.10
CA ASP A 105 0.78 11.91 20.39
C ASP A 105 0.33 13.37 20.23
N ALA A 106 0.80 14.05 19.19
CA ALA A 106 0.45 15.44 18.90
C ALA A 106 -0.88 15.57 18.12
N GLN A 107 -1.58 14.46 17.85
CA GLN A 107 -2.83 14.40 17.09
C GLN A 107 -2.72 15.18 15.78
N ILE A 108 -1.67 14.90 15.00
CA ILE A 108 -1.42 15.59 13.74
C ILE A 108 -2.56 15.21 12.79
N PRO A 109 -3.35 16.18 12.29
CA PRO A 109 -4.43 15.87 11.37
C PRO A 109 -3.84 15.29 10.09
N ALA A 110 -4.44 14.22 9.62
CA ALA A 110 -4.18 13.62 8.35
C ALA A 110 -5.50 13.24 7.68
N GLU A 111 -5.50 13.27 6.36
CA GLU A 111 -6.64 12.84 5.55
C GLU A 111 -6.14 11.85 4.51
N VAL A 112 -6.85 10.74 4.33
CA VAL A 112 -6.51 9.69 3.38
C VAL A 112 -7.67 9.44 2.45
N GLU A 113 -7.39 9.52 1.15
CA GLU A 113 -8.30 9.01 0.13
C GLU A 113 -7.85 7.61 -0.23
N TRP A 114 -8.55 6.59 0.26
CA TRP A 114 -8.27 5.20 -0.06
C TRP A 114 -9.05 4.73 -1.28
N SER A 115 -8.46 3.79 -2.00
CA SER A 115 -9.08 2.97 -3.03
C SER A 115 -8.85 1.50 -2.68
N VAL A 116 -9.89 0.67 -2.76
CA VAL A 116 -9.75 -0.78 -2.62
C VAL A 116 -9.14 -1.32 -3.91
N VAL A 117 -7.90 -1.80 -3.85
CA VAL A 117 -7.17 -2.26 -5.05
C VAL A 117 -7.18 -3.77 -5.21
N ASP A 118 -7.35 -4.50 -4.11
CA ASP A 118 -7.38 -5.96 -4.13
C ASP A 118 -8.16 -6.50 -2.94
N ARG A 119 -8.83 -7.64 -3.13
CA ARG A 119 -9.55 -8.33 -2.07
C ARG A 119 -9.76 -9.82 -2.38
N GLU A 120 -9.60 -10.64 -1.36
CA GLU A 120 -10.01 -12.05 -1.35
C GLU A 120 -10.96 -12.25 -0.16
N ALA A 121 -12.26 -12.11 -0.42
CA ALA A 121 -13.28 -12.26 0.62
C ALA A 121 -13.50 -13.75 0.96
N PRO A 122 -13.74 -14.09 2.24
CA PRO A 122 -14.03 -15.46 2.63
C PRO A 122 -15.40 -15.90 2.08
N THR A 123 -15.43 -17.10 1.50
CA THR A 123 -16.64 -17.66 0.89
C THR A 123 -17.37 -18.66 1.80
N SER A 124 -16.71 -19.08 2.88
CA SER A 124 -17.27 -19.96 3.90
C SER A 124 -16.53 -19.81 5.25
N PRO A 125 -17.09 -20.30 6.37
CA PRO A 125 -16.39 -20.34 7.66
C PRO A 125 -15.10 -21.18 7.65
N SER A 126 -14.95 -22.11 6.70
CA SER A 126 -13.76 -22.94 6.54
C SER A 126 -12.69 -22.30 5.64
N THR A 127 -12.90 -21.05 5.21
CA THR A 127 -11.92 -20.33 4.39
C THR A 127 -10.61 -20.21 5.16
N ALA A 128 -9.51 -20.67 4.57
CA ALA A 128 -8.20 -20.66 5.22
C ALA A 128 -7.59 -19.25 5.27
N MET A 129 -7.81 -18.44 4.22
CA MET A 129 -7.17 -17.13 4.06
C MET A 129 -8.13 -16.10 3.47
N ALA A 130 -7.98 -14.85 3.91
CA ALA A 130 -8.64 -13.70 3.30
C ALA A 130 -7.66 -12.52 3.22
N LEU A 131 -7.90 -11.63 2.25
CA LEU A 131 -7.03 -10.50 1.93
C LEU A 131 -7.88 -9.24 1.68
N PHE A 132 -7.42 -8.10 2.18
CA PHE A 132 -7.98 -6.79 1.87
C PHE A 132 -6.87 -5.76 1.71
N VAL A 133 -6.82 -5.09 0.57
CA VAL A 133 -5.74 -4.15 0.21
C VAL A 133 -6.32 -2.80 -0.18
N LEU A 134 -5.83 -1.77 0.50
CA LEU A 134 -6.14 -0.36 0.23
C LEU A 134 -4.88 0.36 -0.25
N GLU A 135 -5.03 1.26 -1.21
CA GLU A 135 -4.00 2.23 -1.58
C GLU A 135 -4.58 3.64 -1.53
N GLY A 136 -3.78 4.60 -1.11
CA GLY A 136 -4.26 5.97 -0.96
C GLY A 136 -3.15 6.99 -0.84
N VAL A 137 -3.53 8.26 -0.98
CA VAL A 137 -2.62 9.39 -0.74
C VAL A 137 -3.00 10.03 0.58
N VAL A 138 -2.08 9.97 1.54
CA VAL A 138 -2.21 10.60 2.84
C VAL A 138 -1.68 12.01 2.78
N ARG A 139 -2.51 12.97 3.20
CA ARG A 139 -2.16 14.37 3.37
C ARG A 139 -1.93 14.62 4.85
N ILE A 140 -0.69 14.77 5.29
CA ILE A 140 -0.33 14.93 6.71
C ILE A 140 0.00 16.39 7.01
N GLY A 141 -0.67 16.97 8.01
CA GLY A 141 -0.37 18.29 8.58
C GLY A 141 -1.23 19.44 8.07
N GLY A 142 -0.89 20.67 8.49
CA GLY A 142 -1.68 21.89 8.25
C GLY A 142 -1.40 22.58 6.92
N LYS A 143 -1.12 23.90 6.94
CA LYS A 143 -1.04 24.81 5.76
C LYS A 143 -0.23 24.35 4.54
N ARG A 144 0.68 23.38 4.71
CA ARG A 144 1.46 22.76 3.62
C ARG A 144 1.50 21.26 3.88
N PRO A 145 0.42 20.53 3.54
CA PRO A 145 0.34 19.11 3.85
C PRO A 145 1.42 18.36 3.06
N ARG A 146 2.07 17.41 3.72
CA ARG A 146 2.93 16.45 3.03
C ARG A 146 2.04 15.37 2.45
N GLN A 147 2.22 15.09 1.17
CA GLN A 147 1.56 13.97 0.52
C GLN A 147 2.47 12.75 0.56
N GLN A 148 1.92 11.61 0.95
CA GLN A 148 2.60 10.34 0.97
C GLN A 148 1.66 9.26 0.44
N HIS A 149 2.17 8.39 -0.41
CA HIS A 149 1.40 7.23 -0.87
C HIS A 149 1.45 6.15 0.21
N TRP A 150 0.29 5.64 0.61
CA TRP A 150 0.17 4.58 1.59
C TRP A 150 -0.47 3.38 0.93
N ARG A 151 0.03 2.19 1.27
CA ARG A 151 -0.61 0.92 0.95
C ARG A 151 -0.83 0.16 2.24
N GLU A 152 -2.06 -0.19 2.52
CA GLU A 152 -2.45 -1.01 3.65
C GLU A 152 -2.82 -2.39 3.15
N THR A 153 -2.30 -3.44 3.79
CA THR A 153 -2.63 -4.82 3.49
C THR A 153 -3.02 -5.53 4.76
N VAL A 154 -4.27 -5.98 4.82
CA VAL A 154 -4.77 -6.84 5.89
C VAL A 154 -4.81 -8.27 5.40
N ARG A 155 -4.07 -9.15 6.07
CA ARG A 155 -4.05 -10.60 5.82
C ARG A 155 -4.68 -11.31 6.99
N MET A 156 -5.63 -12.18 6.71
CA MET A 156 -6.32 -12.97 7.72
C MET A 156 -6.09 -14.44 7.44
N ARG A 157 -5.75 -15.21 8.46
CA ARG A 157 -5.59 -16.66 8.37
C ARG A 157 -6.40 -17.34 9.43
N SER A 158 -7.35 -18.17 9.01
CA SER A 158 -8.13 -18.99 9.93
C SER A 158 -7.22 -20.05 10.55
N LYS A 159 -7.25 -20.14 11.87
CA LYS A 159 -6.64 -21.21 12.65
C LYS A 159 -7.76 -22.10 13.15
N LEU A 160 -8.04 -23.15 12.40
CA LEU A 160 -8.84 -24.27 12.90
C LEU A 160 -7.97 -25.04 13.90
N HIS A 161 -7.98 -24.62 15.17
CA HIS A 161 -7.36 -25.42 16.22
C HIS A 161 -8.33 -26.56 16.58
N PRO A 162 -7.95 -27.85 16.46
CA PRO A 162 -8.86 -28.98 16.66
C PRO A 162 -9.54 -29.03 18.04
N GLN A 163 -9.00 -28.29 19.01
CA GLN A 163 -9.47 -28.25 20.39
C GLN A 163 -10.04 -26.88 20.82
N ALA A 164 -9.97 -25.84 19.97
CA ALA A 164 -10.54 -24.55 20.33
C ALA A 164 -12.07 -24.61 20.21
N ARG A 165 -12.75 -24.09 21.22
CA ARG A 165 -14.23 -24.00 21.20
C ARG A 165 -14.71 -22.92 20.23
N THR A 166 -13.88 -21.91 20.02
CA THR A 166 -14.14 -20.78 19.12
C THR A 166 -13.14 -20.82 17.96
N PRO A 167 -13.58 -20.49 16.73
CA PRO A 167 -12.65 -20.27 15.64
C PRO A 167 -11.70 -19.11 15.99
N GLN A 168 -10.44 -19.21 15.55
CA GLN A 168 -9.44 -18.17 15.74
C GLN A 168 -8.94 -17.66 14.40
N VAL A 169 -8.69 -16.36 14.30
CA VAL A 169 -8.10 -15.73 13.12
C VAL A 169 -6.80 -15.05 13.51
N ALA A 170 -5.70 -15.45 12.88
CA ALA A 170 -4.47 -14.68 12.91
C ALA A 170 -4.59 -13.55 11.88
N LEU A 171 -4.60 -12.31 12.36
CA LEU A 171 -4.70 -11.11 11.54
C LEU A 171 -3.35 -10.39 11.53
N GLU A 172 -2.87 -10.07 10.34
CA GLU A 172 -1.67 -9.29 10.09
C GLU A 172 -2.05 -8.01 9.33
N LEU A 173 -1.60 -6.88 9.84
CA LEU A 173 -1.73 -5.57 9.22
C LEU A 173 -0.35 -5.10 8.79
N GLU A 174 -0.19 -4.83 7.50
CA GLU A 174 1.01 -4.26 6.91
C GLU A 174 0.70 -2.89 6.33
N VAL A 175 1.54 -1.90 6.65
CA VAL A 175 1.48 -0.56 6.05
C VAL A 175 2.79 -0.28 5.34
N ILE A 176 2.72 -0.02 4.04
CA ILE A 176 3.84 0.41 3.21
C ILE A 176 3.66 1.91 2.92
N LEU A 177 4.75 2.64 3.07
CA LEU A 177 4.80 4.09 2.95
C LEU A 177 5.71 4.48 1.79
N ASP A 178 5.13 4.84 0.66
CA ASP A 178 5.83 5.25 -0.55
C ASP A 178 5.79 6.78 -0.72
N GLY A 179 6.82 7.38 -1.31
CA GLY A 179 6.81 8.81 -1.64
C GLY A 179 7.64 9.72 -0.75
N GLY A 180 8.76 9.24 -0.19
CA GLY A 180 9.85 10.17 0.13
C GLY A 180 10.29 10.84 -1.17
N GLY A 181 9.92 12.11 -1.39
CA GLY A 181 10.20 12.86 -2.63
C GLY A 181 11.68 12.84 -3.04
N LYS A 182 12.06 13.47 -4.16
CA LYS A 182 13.43 13.46 -4.74
C LYS A 182 14.61 13.87 -3.82
N GLY A 183 14.39 14.17 -2.55
CA GLY A 183 15.39 14.17 -1.47
C GLY A 183 15.10 13.07 -0.46
N GLY A 184 14.85 11.84 -0.94
CA GLY A 184 14.28 10.73 -0.20
C GLY A 184 14.96 10.61 1.15
N ALA A 185 14.18 10.78 2.21
CA ALA A 185 14.65 10.47 3.55
C ALA A 185 15.28 9.08 3.46
N ASN A 186 16.60 9.01 3.58
CA ASN A 186 17.26 7.73 3.73
C ASN A 186 16.45 7.00 4.80
N ALA A 187 16.13 5.73 4.58
CA ALA A 187 15.46 4.90 5.58
C ALA A 187 16.19 4.93 6.94
N ASP A 188 17.41 5.46 6.94
CA ASP A 188 18.28 5.72 8.07
C ASP A 188 18.08 7.04 8.84
N ASP A 189 17.29 8.01 8.34
CA ASP A 189 17.04 9.24 9.10
C ASP A 189 16.28 8.93 10.40
N ASP A 190 16.79 9.42 11.53
CA ASP A 190 16.24 9.24 12.87
C ASP A 190 14.78 9.68 12.96
N VAL A 191 14.39 10.70 12.20
CA VAL A 191 13.01 11.17 12.13
C VAL A 191 12.10 10.08 11.55
N SER A 192 12.52 9.45 10.44
CA SER A 192 11.79 8.35 9.79
C SER A 192 11.72 7.13 10.69
N LYS A 193 12.80 6.79 11.41
CA LYS A 193 12.83 5.68 12.37
C LYS A 193 11.86 5.92 13.54
N ARG A 194 11.86 7.12 14.13
CA ARG A 194 10.94 7.47 15.23
C ARG A 194 9.48 7.43 14.77
N PHE A 195 9.20 7.96 13.57
CA PHE A 195 7.87 7.90 12.98
C PHE A 195 7.40 6.45 12.79
N ARG A 196 8.21 5.61 12.11
CA ARG A 196 7.90 4.18 11.92
C ARG A 196 7.69 3.42 13.23
N LYS A 197 8.51 3.70 14.25
CA LYS A 197 8.37 3.11 15.58
C LYS A 197 7.03 3.48 16.23
N ARG A 198 6.62 4.74 16.11
CA ARG A 198 5.33 5.23 16.64
C ARG A 198 4.16 4.64 15.88
N LEU A 199 4.21 4.65 14.55
CA LEU A 199 3.19 4.06 13.70
C LEU A 199 3.00 2.57 14.03
N ARG A 200 4.09 1.81 14.20
CA ARG A 200 4.02 0.42 14.66
C ARG A 200 3.35 0.27 16.03
N ALA A 201 3.56 1.20 16.96
CA ALA A 201 2.89 1.17 18.26
C ALA A 201 1.38 1.38 18.08
N GLN A 202 0.97 2.42 17.34
CA GLN A 202 -0.44 2.69 17.04
C GLN A 202 -1.11 1.52 16.31
N MET A 203 -0.43 0.89 15.34
CA MET A 203 -0.92 -0.32 14.68
C MET A 203 -1.20 -1.46 15.67
N ARG A 204 -0.32 -1.70 16.64
CA ARG A 204 -0.54 -2.73 17.66
C ARG A 204 -1.71 -2.39 18.57
N ASP A 205 -1.84 -1.13 18.97
CA ASP A 205 -2.94 -0.67 19.81
C ASP A 205 -4.29 -0.80 19.07
N SER A 206 -4.32 -0.46 17.79
CA SER A 206 -5.46 -0.69 16.89
C SER A 206 -5.85 -2.16 16.77
N LEU A 207 -4.88 -3.05 16.59
CA LEU A 207 -5.15 -4.48 16.52
C LEU A 207 -5.60 -5.06 17.87
N ALA A 208 -5.12 -4.53 18.99
CA ALA A 208 -5.59 -4.91 20.32
C ALA A 208 -7.03 -4.44 20.55
N ASN A 209 -7.35 -3.21 20.13
CA ASN A 209 -8.72 -2.67 20.20
C ASN A 209 -9.67 -3.47 19.30
N LEU A 210 -9.27 -3.79 18.06
CA LEU A 210 -10.00 -4.68 17.17
C LEU A 210 -10.31 -6.04 17.83
N ALA A 211 -9.29 -6.68 18.42
CA ALA A 211 -9.46 -7.96 19.10
C ALA A 211 -10.40 -7.85 20.30
N SER A 212 -10.32 -6.77 21.07
CA SER A 212 -11.25 -6.49 22.18
C SER A 212 -12.68 -6.33 21.68
N ARG A 213 -12.90 -5.48 20.66
CA ARG A 213 -14.23 -5.23 20.08
C ARG A 213 -14.86 -6.49 19.52
N MET A 214 -14.09 -7.32 18.83
CA MET A 214 -14.58 -8.59 18.30
C MET A 214 -14.77 -9.67 19.37
N GLY A 215 -14.15 -9.51 20.55
CA GLY A 215 -14.44 -10.34 21.72
C GLY A 215 -15.73 -9.93 22.45
N ASP A 216 -16.20 -8.69 22.22
CA ASP A 216 -17.51 -8.24 22.69
C ASP A 216 -18.59 -8.78 21.72
N ASP A 217 -19.52 -9.59 22.24
CA ASP A 217 -20.56 -10.28 21.44
C ASP A 217 -21.35 -9.34 20.51
N ASP A 218 -21.53 -8.07 20.90
CA ASP A 218 -22.29 -7.06 20.16
C ASP A 218 -21.67 -6.72 18.80
N ALA A 219 -20.34 -6.65 18.68
CA ALA A 219 -19.70 -6.31 17.41
C ALA A 219 -19.87 -7.43 16.38
N VAL A 220 -19.72 -8.68 16.83
CA VAL A 220 -19.93 -9.87 16.00
C VAL A 220 -21.37 -9.94 15.52
N GLN A 221 -22.33 -9.68 16.41
CA GLN A 221 -23.76 -9.66 16.06
C GLN A 221 -24.10 -8.56 15.06
N ARG A 222 -23.54 -7.35 15.20
CA ARG A 222 -23.74 -6.25 14.23
C ARG A 222 -23.23 -6.62 12.84
N ALA A 223 -22.03 -7.20 12.75
CA ALA A 223 -21.46 -7.65 11.48
C ALA A 223 -22.32 -8.76 10.82
N ALA A 224 -22.78 -9.73 11.62
CA ALA A 224 -23.66 -10.79 11.14
C ALA A 224 -25.02 -10.25 10.64
N ALA A 225 -25.62 -9.30 11.36
CA ALA A 225 -26.89 -8.68 10.97
C ALA A 225 -26.77 -7.89 9.66
N ALA A 226 -25.69 -7.12 9.48
CA ALA A 226 -25.41 -6.40 8.24
C ALA A 226 -25.26 -7.36 7.04
N ARG A 227 -24.66 -8.54 7.23
CA ARG A 227 -24.60 -9.58 6.20
C ARG A 227 -25.98 -10.13 5.86
N GLU A 228 -26.78 -10.48 6.86
CA GLU A 228 -28.11 -11.03 6.64
C GLU A 228 -29.03 -10.06 5.91
N GLN A 229 -28.97 -8.77 6.25
CA GLN A 229 -29.73 -7.73 5.55
C GLN A 229 -29.38 -7.69 4.05
N ARG A 230 -28.08 -7.73 3.71
CA ARG A 230 -27.61 -7.77 2.31
C ARG A 230 -28.12 -9.00 1.56
N GLU A 231 -28.05 -10.18 2.17
CA GLU A 231 -28.56 -11.40 1.55
C GLU A 231 -30.07 -11.31 1.28
N ARG A 232 -30.83 -10.68 2.17
CA ARG A 232 -32.28 -10.44 1.99
C ARG A 232 -32.55 -9.46 0.85
N GLU A 233 -31.80 -8.36 0.76
CA GLU A 233 -31.93 -7.37 -0.32
C GLU A 233 -31.55 -7.97 -1.68
N ALA A 234 -30.45 -8.72 -1.76
CA ALA A 234 -30.03 -9.41 -2.97
C ALA A 234 -31.06 -10.45 -3.46
N ARG A 235 -31.80 -11.09 -2.54
CA ARG A 235 -32.90 -12.00 -2.89
C ARG A 235 -34.15 -11.27 -3.38
N ARG A 236 -34.41 -10.02 -2.95
CA ARG A 236 -35.58 -9.24 -3.40
C ARG A 236 -35.46 -8.70 -4.82
N VAL A 237 -34.24 -8.49 -5.30
CA VAL A 237 -33.97 -7.94 -6.64
C VAL A 237 -33.98 -9.05 -7.72
N ARG A 238 -34.00 -10.33 -7.32
CA ARG A 238 -34.08 -11.49 -8.21
C ARG A 238 -35.51 -11.96 -8.40
#